data_AF-A0A497DTW6-F1
#
_entry.id   AF-A0A497DTW6-F1
#
_cell.length_a   1.000
_cell.length_b   1.000
_cell.length_c   1.000
_cell.angle_alpha   90.00
_cell.angle_beta   90.00
_cell.angle_gamma   90.00
#
_symmetry.space_group_name_H-M   'P 1'
#
loop_
_entity.id
_entity.type
_entity.pdbx_description
1 polymer ?
#
loop_
_entity_poly.entity_id
_entity_poly.type
_entity_poly.pdbx_seq_one_letter_code
_entity_poly.pdbx_strand_id
1 'polypeptide(L)'
;MELSDCLVQRAKTGGQMNESELAMDRCIFTDFPDDSDEYRDEDNDGLYLDRTNAVISKSVFMFAKDDGLDSGASGGGEVLINNCRFEANFHEGAALSSGHSVVKLHRITNSVFTNCGQGLELGYSSPMHQVEVDSCRFIGNGIGIRYGDCYEMSHQGYIHIRNSESLENNDYDVWNMNREHWAADTSHMSFENVHITTANPMYPELIIYE
;
A
#
# COMPACT_ATOMS: atom_id res chain seq x y z
N MET A 1 -9.36 10.36 16.87
CA MET A 1 -10.52 9.47 16.70
C MET A 1 -10.09 8.06 17.04
N GLU A 2 -10.92 7.34 17.78
CA GLU A 2 -10.65 5.95 18.14
C GLU A 2 -11.74 5.07 17.52
N LEU A 3 -11.33 4.06 16.76
CA LEU A 3 -12.18 3.03 16.19
C LEU A 3 -11.74 1.69 16.75
N SER A 4 -12.66 0.94 17.33
CA SER A 4 -12.37 -0.40 17.81
C SER A 4 -13.56 -1.31 17.62
N ASP A 5 -13.30 -2.55 17.20
CA ASP A 5 -14.33 -3.59 17.06
C ASP A 5 -15.48 -3.14 16.12
N CYS A 6 -15.14 -2.37 15.09
CA CYS A 6 -16.09 -1.80 14.13
C CYS A 6 -16.15 -2.61 12.84
N LEU A 7 -17.34 -2.68 12.25
CA LEU A 7 -17.58 -3.19 10.91
C LEU A 7 -18.13 -2.07 10.02
N VAL A 8 -17.40 -1.74 8.96
CA VAL A 8 -17.78 -0.78 7.93
C VAL A 8 -18.00 -1.56 6.65
N GLN A 9 -19.21 -1.49 6.09
CA GLN A 9 -19.55 -2.23 4.88
C GLN A 9 -20.66 -1.57 4.06
N ARG A 10 -20.73 -1.93 2.77
CA ARG A 10 -21.80 -1.51 1.85
C ARG A 10 -21.95 0.01 1.74
N ALA A 11 -20.85 0.73 1.91
CA ALA A 11 -20.73 2.17 1.68
C ALA A 11 -19.88 2.41 0.43
N LYS A 12 -20.03 3.55 -0.26
CA LYS A 12 -19.20 3.86 -1.44
C LYS A 12 -17.70 3.93 -1.11
N THR A 13 -17.38 4.55 0.02
CA THR A 13 -16.06 4.61 0.67
C THR A 13 -16.26 4.34 2.16
N GLY A 14 -15.26 3.77 2.84
CA GLY A 14 -15.35 3.54 4.29
C GLY A 14 -15.09 4.79 5.13
N GLY A 15 -14.67 5.87 4.47
CA GLY A 15 -14.54 7.20 5.07
C GLY A 15 -13.18 7.82 4.80
N GLN A 16 -13.07 9.10 5.14
CA GLN A 16 -11.88 9.90 4.97
C GLN A 16 -11.54 10.62 6.28
N MET A 17 -10.28 10.52 6.69
CA MET A 17 -9.75 11.20 7.87
C MET A 17 -8.77 12.29 7.44
N ASN A 18 -9.10 13.54 7.77
CA ASN A 18 -8.33 14.71 7.38
C ASN A 18 -7.77 15.42 8.62
N GLU A 19 -6.48 15.73 8.60
CA GLU A 19 -5.81 16.58 9.60
C GLU A 19 -6.07 16.12 11.04
N SER A 20 -5.88 14.81 11.27
CA SER A 20 -6.34 14.17 12.50
C SER A 20 -5.36 13.14 13.06
N GLU A 21 -5.72 12.61 14.22
CA GLU A 21 -5.09 11.45 14.87
C GLU A 21 -6.08 10.29 14.82
N LEU A 22 -5.69 9.14 14.29
CA LEU A 22 -6.51 7.92 14.22
C LEU A 22 -5.84 6.78 15.00
N ALA A 23 -6.58 6.16 15.92
CA ALA A 23 -6.23 4.86 16.47
C ALA A 23 -7.31 3.85 16.07
N MET A 24 -6.92 2.79 15.37
CA MET A 24 -7.84 1.77 14.86
C MET A 24 -7.39 0.36 15.25
N ASP A 25 -8.30 -0.42 15.80
CA ASP A 25 -7.98 -1.74 16.36
C ASP A 25 -9.12 -2.75 16.17
N ARG A 26 -8.85 -3.93 15.60
CA ARG A 26 -9.88 -4.96 15.35
C ARG A 26 -11.07 -4.45 14.52
N CYS A 27 -10.81 -3.66 13.48
CA CYS A 27 -11.84 -3.18 12.58
C CYS A 27 -11.86 -3.97 11.26
N ILE A 28 -13.02 -4.02 10.62
CA ILE A 28 -13.22 -4.66 9.33
C ILE A 28 -13.89 -3.66 8.39
N PHE A 29 -13.24 -3.41 7.25
CA PHE A 29 -13.71 -2.59 6.15
C PHE A 29 -13.90 -3.51 4.95
N THR A 30 -15.14 -3.76 4.54
CA THR A 30 -15.47 -4.82 3.57
C THR A 30 -16.72 -4.56 2.76
N ASP A 31 -16.92 -5.32 1.68
CA ASP A 31 -18.16 -5.36 0.91
C ASP A 31 -18.59 -3.96 0.43
N PHE A 32 -17.63 -3.17 -0.06
CA PHE A 32 -17.91 -1.90 -0.71
C PHE A 32 -18.74 -2.21 -1.98
N PRO A 33 -19.92 -1.59 -2.13
CA PRO A 33 -20.99 -2.11 -2.97
C PRO A 33 -20.54 -2.14 -4.41
N ASP A 34 -20.61 -3.33 -5.01
CA ASP A 34 -20.39 -3.52 -6.42
C ASP A 34 -21.60 -3.05 -7.24
N ASP A 35 -21.52 -1.85 -7.81
CA ASP A 35 -22.50 -1.35 -8.79
C ASP A 35 -22.13 -1.64 -10.26
N SER A 36 -20.90 -2.12 -10.53
CA SER A 36 -20.38 -2.51 -11.85
C SER A 36 -18.97 -3.10 -11.78
N ASP A 37 -18.65 -4.01 -12.71
CA ASP A 37 -17.32 -4.60 -12.96
C ASP A 37 -16.32 -3.65 -13.64
N GLU A 38 -16.78 -2.46 -14.05
CA GLU A 38 -15.92 -1.40 -14.58
C GLU A 38 -15.20 -0.65 -13.45
N TYR A 39 -13.87 -0.55 -13.58
CA TYR A 39 -13.07 0.37 -12.78
C TYR A 39 -13.52 1.82 -12.99
N ARG A 40 -13.61 2.57 -11.90
CA ARG A 40 -13.84 4.01 -11.91
C ARG A 40 -12.96 4.67 -10.88
N ASP A 41 -12.07 5.52 -11.36
CA ASP A 41 -11.24 6.44 -10.60
C ASP A 41 -12.16 7.49 -9.92
N GLU A 42 -12.67 7.14 -8.75
CA GLU A 42 -13.62 7.94 -7.95
C GLU A 42 -13.32 7.85 -6.44
N ASP A 43 -12.09 7.50 -6.06
CA ASP A 43 -11.61 7.37 -4.67
C ASP A 43 -12.51 6.44 -3.83
N ASN A 44 -12.81 5.25 -4.35
CA ASN A 44 -13.71 4.30 -3.69
C ASN A 44 -12.97 3.42 -2.65
N ASP A 45 -12.16 4.08 -1.84
CA ASP A 45 -11.26 3.41 -0.91
C ASP A 45 -11.98 2.84 0.30
N GLY A 46 -11.39 1.79 0.86
CA GLY A 46 -11.76 1.30 2.17
C GLY A 46 -11.56 2.37 3.25
N LEU A 47 -10.46 3.10 3.21
CA LEU A 47 -10.20 4.24 4.09
C LEU A 47 -9.19 5.18 3.45
N TYR A 48 -9.49 6.47 3.44
CA TYR A 48 -8.59 7.51 2.94
C TYR A 48 -8.01 8.34 4.09
N LEU A 49 -6.69 8.59 4.09
CA LEU A 49 -5.98 9.38 5.11
C LEU A 49 -5.27 10.60 4.51
N ASP A 50 -5.79 11.81 4.74
CA ASP A 50 -5.12 13.08 4.38
C ASP A 50 -4.52 13.75 5.62
N ARG A 51 -3.22 14.07 5.61
CA ARG A 51 -2.53 14.79 6.71
C ARG A 51 -2.84 14.18 8.09
N THR A 52 -3.01 12.86 8.16
CA THR A 52 -3.43 12.14 9.37
C THR A 52 -2.31 11.27 9.91
N ASN A 53 -2.08 11.35 11.21
CA ASN A 53 -1.30 10.36 11.94
C ASN A 53 -2.22 9.19 12.28
N ALA A 54 -1.80 7.95 12.01
CA ALA A 54 -2.63 6.78 12.20
C ALA A 54 -1.86 5.61 12.82
N VAL A 55 -2.48 4.94 13.78
CA VAL A 55 -2.04 3.64 14.29
C VAL A 55 -3.16 2.65 14.02
N ILE A 56 -2.93 1.71 13.10
CA ILE A 56 -3.91 0.73 12.64
C ILE A 56 -3.39 -0.67 12.98
N SER A 57 -4.18 -1.45 13.71
CA SER A 57 -3.76 -2.82 14.02
C SER A 57 -4.88 -3.86 14.06
N LYS A 58 -4.52 -5.13 13.80
CA LYS A 58 -5.45 -6.29 13.83
C LYS A 58 -6.71 -6.05 12.97
N SER A 59 -6.59 -5.32 11.88
CA SER A 59 -7.72 -4.87 11.08
C SER A 59 -7.67 -5.46 9.67
N VAL A 60 -8.82 -5.48 9.00
CA VAL A 60 -8.99 -6.07 7.67
C VAL A 60 -9.57 -5.03 6.72
N PHE A 61 -8.97 -4.90 5.54
CA PHE A 61 -9.47 -4.11 4.42
C PHE A 61 -9.63 -5.03 3.22
N MET A 62 -10.86 -5.23 2.76
CA MET A 62 -11.12 -6.17 1.67
C MET A 62 -12.26 -5.74 0.77
N PHE A 63 -12.22 -6.19 -0.48
CA PHE A 63 -13.27 -5.92 -1.47
C PHE A 63 -13.58 -4.42 -1.62
N ALA A 64 -12.56 -3.56 -1.52
CA ALA A 64 -12.66 -2.16 -1.93
C ALA A 64 -12.69 -2.05 -3.46
N LYS A 65 -13.39 -1.03 -3.97
CA LYS A 65 -13.49 -0.74 -5.40
C LYS A 65 -12.28 0.00 -5.96
N ASP A 66 -11.43 0.46 -5.07
CA ASP A 66 -10.17 1.11 -5.35
C ASP A 66 -9.15 0.54 -4.36
N ASP A 67 -8.57 1.37 -3.48
CA ASP A 67 -7.58 0.93 -2.51
C ASP A 67 -8.21 0.41 -1.22
N GLY A 68 -7.59 -0.59 -0.60
CA GLY A 68 -7.96 -1.00 0.75
C GLY A 68 -7.73 0.14 1.75
N LEU A 69 -6.57 0.77 1.65
CA LEU A 69 -6.18 1.95 2.40
C LEU A 69 -5.40 2.88 1.46
N ASP A 70 -5.94 4.07 1.22
CA ASP A 70 -5.18 5.14 0.60
C ASP A 70 -4.65 6.08 1.70
N SER A 71 -3.33 6.17 1.79
CA SER A 71 -2.69 7.26 2.52
C SER A 71 -2.21 8.32 1.55
N GLY A 72 -3.19 9.00 0.98
CA GLY A 72 -3.08 9.90 -0.14
C GLY A 72 -2.66 11.33 0.15
N ALA A 73 -2.54 12.11 -0.92
CA ALA A 73 -2.32 13.56 -0.98
C ALA A 73 -0.92 14.08 -0.64
N SER A 74 -0.77 15.41 -0.69
CA SER A 74 0.50 16.11 -0.45
C SER A 74 0.80 16.33 1.04
N GLY A 75 0.18 15.56 1.92
CA GLY A 75 0.21 15.72 3.37
C GLY A 75 1.28 14.88 4.07
N GLY A 76 1.81 15.38 5.18
CA GLY A 76 2.72 14.62 6.04
C GLY A 76 2.00 13.69 7.02
N GLY A 77 2.76 13.13 7.95
CA GLY A 77 2.26 12.33 9.07
C GLY A 77 2.96 10.98 9.23
N GLU A 78 2.62 10.28 10.30
CA GLU A 78 3.09 8.92 10.59
C GLU A 78 1.93 7.94 10.54
N VAL A 79 2.04 6.90 9.73
CA VAL A 79 1.04 5.84 9.58
C VAL A 79 1.69 4.50 9.93
N LEU A 80 1.28 3.93 11.05
CA LEU A 80 1.77 2.66 11.60
C LEU A 80 0.71 1.58 11.40
N ILE A 81 1.01 0.56 10.60
CA ILE A 81 0.12 -0.56 10.27
C ILE A 81 0.74 -1.83 10.81
N ASN A 82 0.03 -2.56 11.66
CA ASN A 82 0.55 -3.79 12.25
C ASN A 82 -0.49 -4.92 12.30
N ASN A 83 -0.10 -6.12 11.88
CA ASN A 83 -0.95 -7.31 11.96
C ASN A 83 -2.29 -7.10 11.24
N CYS A 84 -2.26 -6.53 10.04
CA CYS A 84 -3.44 -6.26 9.23
C CYS A 84 -3.51 -7.18 8.02
N ARG A 85 -4.71 -7.28 7.42
CA ARG A 85 -4.95 -8.03 6.19
C ARG A 85 -5.56 -7.11 5.15
N PHE A 86 -5.01 -7.15 3.95
CA PHE A 86 -5.51 -6.48 2.76
C PHE A 86 -5.84 -7.55 1.73
N GLU A 87 -7.09 -7.63 1.29
CA GLU A 87 -7.54 -8.74 0.45
C GLU A 87 -8.48 -8.30 -0.67
N ALA A 88 -8.15 -8.68 -1.90
CA ALA A 88 -9.04 -8.50 -3.05
C ALA A 88 -9.57 -7.06 -3.18
N ASN A 89 -8.72 -6.08 -2.89
CA ASN A 89 -8.98 -4.69 -3.23
C ASN A 89 -8.66 -4.49 -4.71
N PHE A 90 -9.49 -3.73 -5.40
CA PHE A 90 -9.44 -3.66 -6.86
C PHE A 90 -8.11 -3.10 -7.37
N HIS A 91 -7.60 -2.05 -6.71
CA HIS A 91 -6.34 -1.40 -7.08
C HIS A 91 -5.25 -1.79 -6.09
N GLU A 92 -4.93 -0.99 -5.06
CA GLU A 92 -3.93 -1.37 -4.07
C GLU A 92 -4.52 -2.03 -2.81
N GLY A 93 -3.74 -2.90 -2.16
CA GLY A 93 -3.94 -3.19 -0.75
C GLY A 93 -3.70 -1.94 0.09
N ALA A 94 -2.55 -1.29 -0.10
CA ALA A 94 -2.28 0.03 0.44
C ALA A 94 -1.56 0.92 -0.60
N ALA A 95 -2.15 2.06 -0.91
CA ALA A 95 -1.54 3.10 -1.74
C ALA A 95 -0.93 4.17 -0.84
N LEU A 96 0.35 4.47 -1.07
CA LEU A 96 1.10 5.42 -0.23
C LEU A 96 1.60 6.58 -1.08
N SER A 97 1.20 7.79 -0.72
CA SER A 97 1.73 9.00 -1.34
C SER A 97 2.09 10.10 -0.34
N SER A 98 2.90 11.05 -0.82
CA SER A 98 3.33 12.25 -0.09
C SER A 98 3.88 13.28 -1.07
N GLY A 99 3.58 14.56 -0.83
CA GLY A 99 3.98 15.65 -1.71
C GLY A 99 4.88 16.69 -1.07
N HIS A 100 5.38 17.61 -1.89
CA HIS A 100 6.13 18.79 -1.44
C HIS A 100 7.37 18.44 -0.58
N SER A 101 7.51 19.05 0.59
CA SER A 101 8.66 18.88 1.50
C SER A 101 8.22 18.43 2.89
N VAL A 102 7.07 17.77 2.98
CA VAL A 102 6.51 17.28 4.25
C VAL A 102 7.11 15.94 4.61
N VAL A 103 7.35 15.71 5.91
CA VAL A 103 7.79 14.41 6.39
C VAL A 103 6.59 13.47 6.43
N LYS A 104 6.70 12.33 5.73
CA LYS A 104 5.71 11.26 5.76
C LYS A 104 6.43 9.94 6.05
N LEU A 105 5.96 9.21 7.05
CA LEU A 105 6.49 7.91 7.41
C LEU A 105 5.36 6.89 7.38
N HIS A 106 5.55 5.81 6.63
CA HIS A 106 4.73 4.61 6.71
C HIS A 106 5.56 3.48 7.29
N ARG A 107 5.04 2.80 8.30
CA ARG A 107 5.63 1.56 8.80
C ARG A 107 4.58 0.46 8.79
N ILE A 108 4.85 -0.60 8.05
CA ILE A 108 3.94 -1.73 7.85
C ILE A 108 4.63 -2.99 8.35
N THR A 109 4.02 -3.65 9.34
CA THR A 109 4.60 -4.83 9.97
C THR A 109 3.60 -5.98 10.10
N ASN A 110 4.08 -7.21 10.02
CA ASN A 110 3.30 -8.43 10.32
C ASN A 110 2.00 -8.53 9.51
N SER A 111 1.94 -7.96 8.31
CA SER A 111 0.69 -7.81 7.55
C SER A 111 0.69 -8.66 6.29
N VAL A 112 -0.50 -8.98 5.81
CA VAL A 112 -0.71 -9.86 4.64
C VAL A 112 -1.52 -9.13 3.58
N PHE A 113 -1.06 -9.20 2.34
CA PHE A 113 -1.67 -8.59 1.16
C PHE A 113 -1.93 -9.68 0.14
N THR A 114 -3.19 -9.93 -0.19
CA THR A 114 -3.57 -11.06 -1.06
C THR A 114 -4.59 -10.67 -2.12
N ASN A 115 -4.35 -11.10 -3.36
CA ASN A 115 -5.27 -10.94 -4.48
C ASN A 115 -5.69 -9.49 -4.79
N CYS A 116 -4.90 -8.50 -4.38
CA CYS A 116 -5.12 -7.10 -4.80
C CYS A 116 -4.57 -6.88 -6.21
N GLY A 117 -4.98 -5.80 -6.88
CA GLY A 117 -4.32 -5.35 -8.12
C GLY A 117 -2.82 -5.14 -7.88
N GLN A 118 -2.49 -4.41 -6.81
CA GLN A 118 -1.17 -4.30 -6.25
C GLN A 118 -1.21 -4.54 -4.74
N GLY A 119 -0.22 -5.23 -4.17
CA GLY A 119 -0.17 -5.43 -2.72
C GLY A 119 0.10 -4.13 -1.99
N LEU A 120 1.22 -3.49 -2.29
CA LEU A 120 1.64 -2.21 -1.72
C LEU A 120 2.28 -1.33 -2.79
N GLU A 121 1.85 -0.08 -2.87
CA GLU A 121 2.43 0.92 -3.77
C GLU A 121 3.05 2.08 -2.98
N LEU A 122 4.29 2.44 -3.31
CA LEU A 122 4.84 3.77 -3.04
C LEU A 122 4.78 4.59 -4.33
N GLY A 123 3.69 5.34 -4.49
CA GLY A 123 3.41 6.17 -5.67
C GLY A 123 4.02 7.57 -5.55
N TYR A 124 3.26 8.58 -5.98
CA TYR A 124 3.62 10.00 -5.88
C TYR A 124 4.26 10.33 -4.53
N SER A 125 5.52 10.75 -4.55
CA SER A 125 6.31 10.83 -3.33
C SER A 125 7.35 11.94 -3.37
N SER A 126 7.61 12.52 -2.20
CA SER A 126 8.68 13.50 -1.97
C SER A 126 9.93 12.84 -1.38
N PRO A 127 11.10 13.51 -1.39
CA PRO A 127 12.33 12.98 -0.77
C PRO A 127 12.21 12.70 0.73
N MET A 128 11.20 13.28 1.39
CA MET A 128 10.94 13.13 2.83
C MET A 128 9.88 12.05 3.13
N HIS A 129 9.46 11.28 2.11
CA HIS A 129 8.58 10.14 2.25
C HIS A 129 9.39 8.86 2.44
N GLN A 130 9.22 8.23 3.59
CA GLN A 130 9.91 7.00 3.97
C GLN A 130 8.88 5.89 4.23
N VAL A 131 9.11 4.72 3.67
CA VAL A 131 8.26 3.53 3.85
C VAL A 131 9.12 2.38 4.36
N GLU A 132 8.71 1.82 5.49
CA GLU A 132 9.38 0.70 6.16
C GLU A 132 8.45 -0.51 6.20
N VAL A 133 8.85 -1.61 5.58
CA VAL A 133 8.06 -2.85 5.51
C VAL A 133 8.84 -3.97 6.18
N ASP A 134 8.23 -4.66 7.14
CA ASP A 134 8.88 -5.75 7.87
C ASP A 134 7.93 -6.92 8.12
N SER A 135 8.39 -8.14 7.91
CA SER A 135 7.62 -9.35 8.25
C SER A 135 6.25 -9.39 7.57
N CYS A 136 6.17 -8.95 6.32
CA CYS A 136 4.93 -8.89 5.53
C CYS A 136 4.92 -9.95 4.42
N ARG A 137 3.72 -10.29 3.94
CA ARG A 137 3.53 -11.27 2.86
C ARG A 137 2.62 -10.68 1.78
N PHE A 138 3.08 -10.70 0.54
CA PHE A 138 2.37 -10.24 -0.66
C PHE A 138 2.16 -11.43 -1.58
N ILE A 139 0.94 -11.96 -1.66
CA ILE A 139 0.68 -13.25 -2.33
C ILE A 139 -0.45 -13.15 -3.34
N GLY A 140 -0.22 -13.57 -4.58
CA GLY A 140 -1.30 -13.66 -5.58
C GLY A 140 -1.85 -12.31 -6.05
N ASN A 141 -1.16 -11.21 -5.78
CA ASN A 141 -1.56 -9.89 -6.28
C ASN A 141 -1.20 -9.78 -7.78
N GLY A 142 -1.67 -8.75 -8.48
CA GLY A 142 -1.11 -8.41 -9.80
C GLY A 142 0.38 -8.08 -9.68
N ILE A 143 0.68 -7.03 -8.90
CA ILE A 143 2.03 -6.70 -8.44
C ILE A 143 2.12 -6.87 -6.93
N GLY A 144 3.16 -7.53 -6.42
CA GLY A 144 3.35 -7.68 -4.98
C GLY A 144 3.72 -6.36 -4.30
N ILE A 145 4.86 -5.80 -4.69
CA ILE A 145 5.40 -4.53 -4.16
C ILE A 145 5.75 -3.62 -5.34
N ARG A 146 5.27 -2.37 -5.33
CA ARG A 146 5.54 -1.38 -6.37
C ARG A 146 6.19 -0.12 -5.82
N TYR A 147 7.22 0.35 -6.53
CA TYR A 147 7.70 1.72 -6.47
C TYR A 147 7.35 2.45 -7.77
N GLY A 148 6.77 3.64 -7.64
CA GLY A 148 6.16 4.38 -8.75
C GLY A 148 4.68 4.04 -8.91
N ASP A 149 3.99 4.85 -9.70
CA ASP A 149 2.56 4.69 -10.01
C ASP A 149 2.30 4.94 -11.50
N CYS A 150 1.02 4.99 -11.87
CA CYS A 150 0.58 5.24 -13.23
C CYS A 150 0.37 6.73 -13.54
N TYR A 151 0.93 7.66 -12.77
CA TYR A 151 0.74 9.10 -12.95
C TYR A 151 2.04 9.80 -13.40
N GLU A 152 1.90 10.86 -14.20
CA GLU A 152 3.02 11.73 -14.62
C GLU A 152 3.36 12.73 -13.49
N MET A 153 3.71 12.18 -12.34
CA MET A 153 3.98 12.88 -11.09
C MET A 153 5.42 12.56 -10.63
N SER A 154 5.91 13.28 -9.62
CA SER A 154 7.24 13.04 -9.06
C SER A 154 7.25 11.82 -8.12
N HIS A 155 8.26 10.96 -8.26
CA HIS A 155 8.52 9.84 -7.35
C HIS A 155 9.92 9.97 -6.77
N GLN A 156 10.00 10.34 -5.49
CA GLN A 156 11.28 10.63 -4.82
C GLN A 156 11.37 10.03 -3.41
N GLY A 157 10.31 9.35 -2.97
CA GLY A 157 10.29 8.65 -1.69
C GLY A 157 11.22 7.44 -1.68
N TYR A 158 11.36 6.82 -0.52
CA TYR A 158 12.20 5.65 -0.34
C TYR A 158 11.43 4.53 0.37
N ILE A 159 11.57 3.31 -0.11
CA ILE A 159 11.00 2.12 0.52
C ILE A 159 12.11 1.13 0.91
N HIS A 160 12.11 0.74 2.18
CA HIS A 160 12.96 -0.32 2.71
C HIS A 160 12.08 -1.50 3.11
N ILE A 161 12.40 -2.69 2.59
CA ILE A 161 11.65 -3.91 2.83
C ILE A 161 12.58 -4.95 3.46
N ARG A 162 12.12 -5.57 4.56
CA ARG A 162 12.88 -6.63 5.21
C ARG A 162 12.05 -7.78 5.72
N ASN A 163 12.66 -8.96 5.85
CA ASN A 163 12.06 -10.18 6.39
C ASN A 163 10.70 -10.52 5.79
N SER A 164 10.49 -10.24 4.51
CA SER A 164 9.18 -10.26 3.87
C SER A 164 9.16 -11.21 2.68
N GLU A 165 7.97 -11.58 2.24
CA GLU A 165 7.75 -12.48 1.12
C GLU A 165 6.86 -11.80 0.09
N SER A 166 7.25 -11.79 -1.18
CA SER A 166 6.41 -11.36 -2.30
C SER A 166 6.36 -12.48 -3.31
N LEU A 167 5.30 -13.30 -3.26
CA LEU A 167 5.26 -14.62 -3.89
C LEU A 167 4.05 -14.78 -4.78
N GLU A 168 4.21 -15.54 -5.85
CA GLU A 168 3.12 -15.96 -6.74
C GLU A 168 2.25 -14.80 -7.24
N ASN A 169 2.83 -13.59 -7.39
CA ASN A 169 2.11 -12.47 -7.97
C ASN A 169 2.05 -12.63 -9.50
N ASN A 170 0.93 -12.20 -10.10
CA ASN A 170 0.58 -12.52 -11.48
C ASN A 170 1.51 -11.86 -12.50
N ASP A 171 1.92 -10.62 -12.24
CA ASP A 171 2.77 -9.83 -13.14
C ASP A 171 4.20 -9.72 -12.60
N TYR A 172 4.36 -9.20 -11.38
CA TYR A 172 5.67 -8.97 -10.76
C TYR A 172 5.62 -9.11 -9.24
N ASP A 173 6.59 -9.81 -8.65
CA ASP A 173 6.78 -9.79 -7.20
C ASP A 173 7.28 -8.41 -6.70
N VAL A 174 8.13 -7.77 -7.49
CA VAL A 174 8.66 -6.42 -7.24
C VAL A 174 8.70 -5.66 -8.56
N TRP A 175 8.14 -4.45 -8.58
CA TRP A 175 8.13 -3.58 -9.75
C TRP A 175 8.51 -2.15 -9.39
N ASN A 176 9.28 -1.48 -10.25
CA ASN A 176 9.89 -0.18 -9.99
C ASN A 176 9.85 0.77 -11.20
N MET A 177 8.89 0.58 -12.11
CA MET A 177 8.74 1.41 -13.30
C MET A 177 7.98 2.70 -12.98
N ASN A 178 8.62 3.84 -13.25
CA ASN A 178 8.03 5.16 -13.10
C ASN A 178 7.49 5.67 -14.44
N ARG A 179 6.24 6.16 -14.47
CA ARG A 179 5.60 6.75 -15.65
C ARG A 179 6.14 8.13 -16.04
N GLU A 180 6.68 8.93 -15.10
CA GLU A 180 7.32 10.22 -15.36
C GLU A 180 8.43 10.10 -16.43
N HIS A 181 9.19 9.00 -16.38
CA HIS A 181 10.35 8.77 -17.24
C HIS A 181 10.25 7.52 -18.11
N TRP A 182 9.19 6.71 -17.95
CA TRP A 182 9.03 5.40 -18.58
C TRP A 182 10.25 4.48 -18.37
N ALA A 183 10.83 4.52 -17.18
CA ALA A 183 12.06 3.82 -16.83
C ALA A 183 11.99 3.26 -15.41
N ALA A 184 12.75 2.19 -15.19
CA ALA A 184 12.93 1.60 -13.87
C ALA A 184 13.85 2.46 -13.01
N ASP A 185 13.51 2.64 -11.73
CA ASP A 185 14.40 3.28 -10.76
C ASP A 185 14.77 2.31 -9.64
N THR A 186 16.04 1.95 -9.58
CA THR A 186 16.56 1.00 -8.59
C THR A 186 17.11 1.68 -7.34
N SER A 187 17.16 3.02 -7.31
CA SER A 187 17.81 3.77 -6.23
C SER A 187 16.91 4.04 -5.02
N HIS A 188 15.61 3.84 -5.19
CA HIS A 188 14.58 4.17 -4.20
C HIS A 188 13.98 2.98 -3.46
N MET A 189 14.50 1.77 -3.72
CA MET A 189 14.11 0.55 -3.02
C MET A 189 15.35 -0.12 -2.43
N SER A 190 15.21 -0.74 -1.25
CA SER A 190 16.21 -1.69 -0.75
C SER A 190 15.56 -2.86 -0.03
N PHE A 191 16.27 -3.99 -0.03
CA PHE A 191 15.76 -5.27 0.43
C PHE A 191 16.75 -5.93 1.40
N GLU A 192 16.24 -6.50 2.49
CA GLU A 192 17.00 -7.35 3.41
C GLU A 192 16.19 -8.61 3.74
N ASN A 193 16.68 -9.79 3.36
CA ASN A 193 15.97 -11.05 3.62
C ASN A 193 14.53 -11.05 3.05
N VAL A 194 14.42 -10.80 1.74
CA VAL A 194 13.14 -10.76 1.03
C VAL A 194 13.07 -11.89 0.01
N HIS A 195 12.02 -12.69 0.10
CA HIS A 195 11.80 -13.84 -0.78
C HIS A 195 10.85 -13.49 -1.93
N ILE A 196 11.18 -13.94 -3.14
CA ILE A 196 10.39 -13.76 -4.36
C ILE A 196 10.22 -15.08 -5.12
N THR A 197 9.15 -15.21 -5.90
CA THR A 197 8.94 -16.38 -6.77
C THR A 197 9.69 -16.23 -8.09
N THR A 198 9.65 -15.04 -8.70
CA THR A 198 10.27 -14.78 -10.00
C THR A 198 11.47 -13.86 -9.84
N ALA A 199 12.64 -14.32 -10.30
CA ALA A 199 13.87 -13.53 -10.23
C ALA A 199 13.70 -12.14 -10.87
N ASN A 200 14.15 -11.10 -10.15
CA ASN A 200 14.20 -9.73 -10.66
C ASN A 200 15.67 -9.33 -10.91
N PRO A 201 16.14 -9.26 -12.18
CA PRO A 201 17.54 -8.94 -12.48
C PRO A 201 18.02 -7.57 -11.99
N MET A 202 17.10 -6.64 -11.69
CA MET A 202 17.43 -5.31 -11.18
C MET A 202 17.75 -5.31 -9.69
N TYR A 203 17.32 -6.34 -8.96
CA TYR A 203 17.50 -6.49 -7.51
C TYR A 203 18.09 -7.88 -7.20
N PRO A 204 19.38 -8.11 -7.51
CA PRO A 204 20.03 -9.41 -7.34
C PRO A 204 20.14 -9.87 -5.87
N GLU A 205 19.91 -8.98 -4.91
CA GLU A 205 19.87 -9.26 -3.46
C GLU A 205 18.62 -10.01 -3.01
N LEU A 206 17.56 -10.04 -3.82
CA LEU A 206 16.33 -10.79 -3.52
C LEU A 206 16.58 -12.29 -3.54
N ILE A 207 15.94 -13.02 -2.63
CA ILE A 207 16.10 -14.46 -2.46
C ILE A 207 15.00 -15.17 -3.24
N ILE A 208 15.36 -16.05 -4.17
CA ILE A 208 14.36 -16.83 -4.90
C ILE A 208 13.82 -17.92 -3.98
N TYR A 209 12.49 -18.00 -3.85
CA TYR A 209 11.79 -19.04 -3.12
C TYR A 209 11.80 -20.33 -3.96
N GLU A 210 12.41 -21.40 -3.43
CA GLU A 210 12.50 -22.72 -4.06
C GLU A 210 11.28 -23.61 -3.76
#